data_AF-A0AAD5R0G0-F1
#
_entry.id   AF-A0AAD5R0G0-F1
#
_cell.length_a   1.000
_cell.length_b   1.000
_cell.length_c   1.000
_cell.angle_alpha   90.00
_cell.angle_beta   90.00
_cell.angle_gamma   90.00
#
_symmetry.space_group_name_H-M   'P 1'
#
loop_
_entity.id
_entity.type
_entity.pdbx_description
1 polymer ?
#
loop_
_entity_poly.entity_id
_entity_poly.type
_entity_poly.pdbx_seq_one_letter_code
_entity_poly.pdbx_strand_id
1 'polypeptide(L)'
;MIHGVMRIKVGLSSEKLFLDDSPLLELVRIQTDIIFKEGGQVAVFVNNPSDMHLPNSVPEIMRILRRFETANNSVGAASTQMWLLPYLPYVGEKEHGSIDFQVSLFAEFFKLQEYRRWSHYVNLGDHRYVVNIDTTTIRRVKRST
;
A
#
# COMPACT_ATOMS: atom_id res chain seq x y z
N MET A 1 27.81 33.22 -23.27
CA MET A 1 26.70 32.25 -23.46
C MET A 1 26.72 31.09 -22.47
N ILE A 2 27.84 30.38 -22.26
CA ILE A 2 27.94 29.21 -21.35
C ILE A 2 27.44 29.48 -19.93
N HIS A 3 27.80 30.62 -19.33
CA HIS A 3 27.42 30.97 -17.96
C HIS A 3 25.90 31.14 -17.75
N GLY A 4 25.16 31.54 -18.79
CA GLY A 4 23.70 31.67 -18.73
C GLY A 4 23.01 30.31 -18.72
N VAL A 5 23.47 29.38 -19.57
CA VAL A 5 22.93 28.02 -19.67
C VAL A 5 23.13 27.24 -18.37
N MET A 6 24.30 27.39 -17.72
CA MET A 6 24.57 26.72 -16.44
C MET A 6 23.75 27.25 -15.25
N ARG A 7 23.09 28.41 -15.39
CA ARG A 7 22.29 29.03 -14.33
C ARG A 7 20.78 28.90 -14.55
N ILE A 8 20.35 28.24 -15.62
CA ILE A 8 18.93 27.98 -15.87
C ILE A 8 18.41 27.06 -14.75
N LYS A 9 17.52 27.60 -13.92
CA LYS A 9 16.79 26.82 -12.92
C LYS A 9 15.49 26.35 -13.53
N VAL A 10 15.37 25.04 -13.76
CA VAL A 10 14.09 24.42 -14.12
C VAL A 10 13.24 24.37 -12.86
N GLY A 11 12.12 25.06 -12.86
CA GLY A 11 11.21 25.09 -11.72
C GLY A 11 9.85 25.61 -12.12
N LEU A 12 8.91 24.68 -12.33
CA LEU A 12 7.48 24.98 -12.34
C LEU A 12 7.04 24.99 -10.86
N SER A 13 6.81 26.18 -10.31
CA SER A 13 6.14 26.31 -9.01
C SER A 13 4.67 26.63 -9.25
N SER A 14 3.79 26.16 -8.37
CA SER A 14 2.36 26.42 -8.46
C SER A 14 2.05 27.92 -8.46
N GLU A 15 2.87 28.74 -7.79
CA GLU A 15 2.76 30.21 -7.80
C GLU A 15 2.83 30.81 -9.21
N LYS A 16 3.64 30.24 -10.11
CA LYS A 16 3.79 30.74 -11.49
C LYS A 16 2.59 30.48 -12.38
N LEU A 17 1.59 29.75 -11.89
CA LEU A 17 0.32 29.51 -12.60
C LEU A 17 -0.71 30.62 -12.33
N PHE A 18 -0.45 31.50 -11.36
CA PHE A 18 -1.34 32.59 -10.99
C PHE A 18 -0.77 33.94 -11.42
N LEU A 19 -1.66 34.93 -11.58
CA LEU A 19 -1.26 36.33 -11.77
C LEU A 19 -0.55 36.84 -10.51
N ASP A 20 0.43 37.74 -10.69
CA ASP A 20 1.29 38.26 -9.61
C ASP A 20 0.53 38.96 -8.47
N ASP A 21 -0.68 39.45 -8.75
CA ASP A 21 -1.58 40.14 -7.82
C ASP A 21 -2.73 39.26 -7.32
N SER A 22 -2.71 37.95 -7.66
CA SER A 22 -3.78 37.05 -7.26
C SER A 22 -3.84 36.88 -5.75
N PRO A 23 -5.02 37.03 -5.10
CA PRO A 23 -5.18 36.75 -3.68
C PRO A 23 -4.96 35.26 -3.34
N LEU A 24 -4.96 34.38 -4.35
CA LEU A 24 -4.66 32.95 -4.16
C LEU A 24 -3.18 32.68 -3.94
N LEU A 25 -2.28 33.61 -4.27
CA LEU A 25 -0.84 33.44 -4.07
C LEU A 25 -0.49 33.25 -2.60
N GLU A 26 -1.19 33.91 -1.68
CA GLU A 26 -0.98 33.73 -0.25
C GLU A 26 -1.29 32.29 0.19
N LEU A 27 -2.40 31.74 -0.28
CA LEU A 27 -2.76 30.34 -0.02
C LEU A 27 -1.74 29.37 -0.60
N VAL A 28 -1.30 29.59 -1.85
CA VAL A 28 -0.31 28.73 -2.52
C VAL A 28 1.04 28.77 -1.80
N ARG A 29 1.47 29.95 -1.30
CA ARG A 29 2.68 30.11 -0.49
C ARG A 29 2.55 29.35 0.82
N ILE A 30 1.45 29.49 1.55
CA ILE A 30 1.19 28.72 2.78
C ILE A 30 1.24 27.21 2.49
N GLN A 31 0.60 26.77 1.41
CA GLN A 31 0.60 25.36 1.03
C GLN A 31 2.01 24.85 0.70
N THR A 32 2.82 25.66 0.01
CA THR A 32 4.17 25.26 -0.42
C THR A 32 5.19 25.34 0.71
N ASP A 33 5.16 26.43 1.48
CA ASP A 33 6.17 26.74 2.48
C ASP A 33 5.92 26.08 3.83
N ILE A 34 4.67 25.71 4.11
CA ILE A 34 4.27 25.08 5.37
C ILE A 34 3.81 23.66 5.08
N ILE A 35 2.69 23.48 4.36
CA ILE A 35 2.04 22.16 4.24
C ILE A 35 2.93 21.13 3.51
N PHE A 36 3.51 21.47 2.35
CA PHE A 36 4.33 20.52 1.59
C PHE A 36 5.70 20.26 2.21
N LYS A 37 6.22 21.16 3.06
CA LYS A 37 7.47 20.90 3.80
C LYS A 37 7.31 19.86 4.89
N GLU A 38 6.10 19.71 5.44
CA GLU A 38 5.76 18.65 6.41
C GLU A 38 5.63 17.25 5.77
N GLY A 39 5.73 17.16 4.43
CA GLY A 39 5.67 15.91 3.68
C GLY A 39 4.27 15.60 3.12
N GLY A 40 4.22 14.67 2.17
CA GLY A 40 2.99 14.23 1.52
C GLY A 40 2.59 12.81 1.92
N GLN A 41 1.29 12.53 1.89
CA GLN A 41 0.80 11.16 2.02
C GLN A 41 1.03 10.41 0.71
N VAL A 42 1.62 9.21 0.80
CA VAL A 42 1.80 8.31 -0.35
C VAL A 42 0.88 7.11 -0.17
N ALA A 43 0.10 6.80 -1.20
CA ALA A 43 -0.67 5.56 -1.27
C ALA A 43 0.06 4.55 -2.17
N VAL A 44 0.28 3.35 -1.65
CA VAL A 44 0.91 2.24 -2.38
C VAL A 44 -0.12 1.14 -2.60
N PHE A 45 -0.37 0.80 -3.87
CA PHE A 45 -1.29 -0.27 -4.26
C PHE A 45 -0.50 -1.45 -4.83
N VAL A 46 -0.81 -2.65 -4.35
CA VAL A 46 -0.25 -3.91 -4.85
C VAL A 46 -1.26 -4.56 -5.77
N ASN A 47 -1.04 -4.45 -7.08
CA ASN A 47 -1.99 -4.95 -8.08
C ASN A 47 -1.92 -6.46 -8.29
N ASN A 48 -0.79 -7.08 -7.95
CA ASN A 48 -0.58 -8.53 -8.07
C ASN A 48 0.02 -9.05 -6.77
N PRO A 49 -0.81 -9.26 -5.72
CA PRO A 49 -0.33 -9.80 -4.46
C PRO A 49 0.10 -11.26 -4.63
N SER A 50 1.09 -11.68 -3.85
CA SER A 50 1.43 -13.10 -3.73
C SER A 50 0.32 -13.85 -2.99
N ASP A 51 0.32 -15.18 -3.13
CA ASP A 51 -0.57 -16.03 -2.33
C ASP A 51 -0.25 -15.88 -0.83
N MET A 52 -1.21 -15.37 -0.07
CA MET A 52 -1.06 -15.06 1.34
C MET A 52 -1.03 -16.30 2.25
N HIS A 53 -1.39 -17.48 1.73
CA HIS A 53 -1.26 -18.75 2.46
C HIS A 53 0.19 -19.25 2.55
N LEU A 54 1.08 -18.73 1.71
CA LEU A 54 2.48 -19.10 1.76
C LEU A 54 3.14 -18.48 3.01
N PRO A 55 3.95 -19.25 3.77
CA PRO A 55 4.51 -18.79 5.04
C PRO A 55 5.43 -17.57 4.91
N ASN A 56 5.96 -17.31 3.70
CA ASN A 56 6.87 -16.20 3.44
C ASN A 56 6.17 -14.92 2.94
N SER A 57 4.90 -14.97 2.55
CA SER A 57 4.20 -13.82 1.95
C SER A 57 4.02 -12.67 2.93
N VAL A 58 3.53 -12.95 4.14
CA VAL A 58 3.39 -11.93 5.19
C VAL A 58 4.75 -11.33 5.60
N PRO A 59 5.80 -12.14 5.91
CA PRO A 59 7.14 -11.61 6.18
C PRO A 59 7.71 -10.73 5.06
N GLU A 60 7.49 -11.10 3.80
CA GLU A 60 7.97 -10.32 2.66
C GLU A 60 7.30 -8.94 2.58
N ILE A 61 5.98 -8.90 2.74
CA ILE A 61 5.21 -7.64 2.76
C ILE A 61 5.68 -6.75 3.91
N MET A 62 5.87 -7.33 5.10
CA MET A 62 6.36 -6.58 6.28
C MET A 62 7.78 -6.05 6.06
N ARG A 63 8.64 -6.77 5.33
CA ARG A 63 9.97 -6.28 4.94
C ARG A 63 9.88 -5.10 3.98
N ILE A 64 8.96 -5.12 3.01
CA ILE A 64 8.73 -4.01 2.09
C ILE A 64 8.21 -2.79 2.86
N LEU A 65 7.24 -2.99 3.76
CA LEU A 65 6.71 -1.94 4.63
C LEU A 65 7.83 -1.25 5.42
N ARG A 66 8.68 -2.03 6.09
CA ARG A 66 9.81 -1.51 6.86
C ARG A 66 10.75 -0.66 6.01
N ARG A 67 10.96 -0.98 4.73
CA ARG A 67 11.80 -0.16 3.84
C ARG A 67 11.19 1.21 3.56
N PHE A 68 9.86 1.32 3.46
CA PHE A 68 9.20 2.62 3.35
C PHE A 68 9.30 3.42 4.65
N GLU A 69 9.09 2.75 5.79
CA GLU A 69 9.16 3.36 7.12
C GLU A 69 10.56 3.81 7.55
N THR A 70 11.60 3.30 6.90
CA THR A 70 13.00 3.63 7.22
C THR A 70 13.69 4.41 6.10
N ALA A 71 12.95 4.79 5.05
CA ALA A 71 13.48 5.59 3.97
C ALA A 71 13.82 7.01 4.45
N ASN A 72 14.79 7.66 3.80
CA ASN A 72 15.15 9.04 4.11
C ASN A 72 13.91 9.94 3.98
N ASN A 73 13.71 10.82 4.96
CA ASN A 73 12.56 11.74 5.08
C ASN A 73 11.20 11.04 5.23
N SER A 74 11.16 9.74 5.54
CA SER A 74 9.93 9.09 5.99
C SER A 74 9.64 9.46 7.44
N VAL A 75 8.36 9.59 7.78
CA VAL A 75 7.90 9.85 9.16
C VAL A 75 7.97 8.57 10.00
N GLY A 76 8.02 7.39 9.35
CA GLY A 76 8.17 6.09 10.00
C GLY A 76 6.85 5.43 10.41
N ALA A 77 6.95 4.33 11.16
CA ALA A 77 5.84 3.44 11.47
C ALA A 77 4.63 4.12 12.14
N ALA A 78 4.85 5.18 12.91
CA ALA A 78 3.78 5.95 13.56
C ALA A 78 2.82 6.63 12.56
N SER A 79 3.28 6.87 11.33
CA SER A 79 2.49 7.48 10.25
C SER A 79 1.90 6.46 9.26
N THR A 80 2.26 5.18 9.41
CA THR A 80 1.93 4.14 8.45
C THR A 80 0.54 3.58 8.72
N GLN A 81 -0.30 3.54 7.70
CA GLN A 81 -1.60 2.88 7.75
C GLN A 81 -1.65 1.74 6.75
N MET A 82 -1.91 0.53 7.23
CA MET A 82 -2.02 -0.69 6.43
C MET A 82 -3.04 -1.63 7.05
N TRP A 83 -3.86 -2.28 6.24
CA TRP A 83 -4.91 -3.21 6.72
C TRP A 83 -4.34 -4.47 7.40
N LEU A 84 -3.14 -4.93 6.98
CA LEU A 84 -2.53 -6.17 7.50
C LEU A 84 -2.08 -6.03 8.96
N LEU A 85 -1.64 -4.84 9.37
CA LEU A 85 -1.17 -4.55 10.73
C LEU A 85 -2.23 -4.85 11.81
N PRO A 86 -3.48 -4.35 11.71
CA PRO A 86 -4.55 -4.72 12.65
C PRO A 86 -5.16 -6.10 12.39
N TYR A 87 -5.04 -6.63 11.18
CA TYR A 87 -5.59 -7.95 10.84
C TYR A 87 -4.83 -9.11 11.49
N LEU A 88 -3.49 -9.08 11.52
CA LEU A 88 -2.70 -10.17 12.11
C LEU A 88 -2.99 -10.39 13.61
N PRO A 89 -3.04 -9.36 14.48
CA PRO A 89 -3.46 -9.52 15.87
C PRO A 89 -4.91 -10.01 16.01
N TYR A 90 -5.81 -9.56 15.12
CA TYR A 90 -7.20 -10.02 15.11
C TYR A 90 -7.31 -11.53 14.84
N VAL A 91 -6.51 -12.06 13.91
CA VAL A 91 -6.41 -13.51 13.68
C VAL A 91 -5.86 -14.21 14.92
N GLY A 92 -4.77 -13.70 15.50
CA GLY A 92 -4.17 -14.27 16.71
C GLY A 92 -5.15 -14.38 17.88
N GLU A 93 -6.02 -13.39 18.07
CA GLU A 93 -7.05 -13.41 19.10
C GLU A 93 -8.12 -14.49 18.84
N LYS A 94 -8.54 -14.66 17.58
CA LYS A 94 -9.59 -15.61 17.19
C LYS A 94 -9.12 -17.06 17.15
N GLU A 95 -7.85 -17.26 16.81
CA GLU A 95 -7.26 -18.56 16.49
C GLU A 95 -6.23 -18.99 17.54
N HIS A 96 -6.41 -18.54 18.78
CA HIS A 96 -5.63 -18.94 19.94
C HIS A 96 -4.10 -18.80 19.74
N GLY A 97 -3.67 -17.69 19.15
CA GLY A 97 -2.26 -17.36 18.93
C GLY A 97 -1.69 -17.79 17.57
N SER A 98 -2.52 -18.28 16.64
CA SER A 98 -2.06 -18.49 15.26
C SER A 98 -1.66 -17.16 14.59
N ILE A 99 -0.54 -17.20 13.86
CA ILE A 99 -0.04 -16.08 13.05
C ILE A 99 -0.29 -16.29 11.56
N ASP A 100 -0.93 -17.40 11.19
CA ASP A 100 -1.17 -17.79 9.81
C ASP A 100 -2.32 -16.97 9.22
N PHE A 101 -2.19 -16.63 7.94
CA PHE A 101 -3.21 -15.88 7.24
C PHE A 101 -4.50 -16.70 7.08
N GLN A 102 -5.64 -16.16 7.54
CA GLN A 102 -6.93 -16.85 7.57
C GLN A 102 -8.00 -16.15 6.71
N VAL A 103 -8.17 -16.64 5.47
CA VAL A 103 -9.17 -16.10 4.52
C VAL A 103 -10.60 -16.13 5.08
N SER A 104 -10.95 -17.12 5.89
CA SER A 104 -12.27 -17.25 6.54
C SER A 104 -12.61 -16.03 7.42
N LEU A 105 -11.64 -15.55 8.19
CA LEU A 105 -11.78 -14.42 9.11
C LEU A 105 -11.76 -13.07 8.40
N PHE A 106 -11.32 -13.05 7.14
CA PHE A 106 -11.14 -11.84 6.36
C PHE A 106 -12.44 -11.06 6.14
N ALA A 107 -13.54 -11.76 5.84
CA ALA A 107 -14.86 -11.14 5.68
C ALA A 107 -15.45 -10.63 7.00
N GLU A 108 -15.15 -11.29 8.13
CA GLU A 108 -15.58 -10.82 9.45
C GLU A 108 -14.81 -9.57 9.86
N PHE A 109 -13.49 -9.56 9.65
CA PHE A 109 -12.62 -8.43 9.94
C PHE A 109 -13.11 -7.13 9.30
N PHE A 110 -13.51 -7.15 8.03
CA PHE A 110 -14.02 -5.95 7.35
C PHE A 110 -15.45 -5.55 7.70
N LYS A 111 -16.20 -6.37 8.45
CA LYS A 111 -17.50 -5.93 9.00
C LYS A 111 -17.33 -5.00 10.19
N LEU A 112 -16.21 -5.11 10.92
CA LEU A 112 -15.85 -4.24 12.04
C LEU A 112 -15.80 -2.78 11.58
N GLN A 113 -16.40 -1.87 12.35
CA GLN A 113 -16.60 -0.48 11.96
C GLN A 113 -15.26 0.22 11.67
N GLU A 114 -14.24 -0.11 12.46
CA GLU A 114 -12.90 0.46 12.42
C GLU A 114 -12.14 0.08 11.13
N TYR A 115 -12.41 -1.11 10.61
CA TYR A 115 -11.67 -1.68 9.48
C TYR A 115 -12.47 -1.72 8.18
N ARG A 116 -13.76 -1.42 8.23
CA ARG A 116 -14.66 -1.39 7.07
C ARG A 116 -14.10 -0.61 5.89
N ARG A 117 -13.40 0.51 6.13
CA ARG A 117 -12.81 1.34 5.06
C ARG A 117 -11.86 0.55 4.14
N TRP A 118 -11.17 -0.45 4.68
CA TRP A 118 -10.21 -1.26 3.93
C TRP A 118 -10.88 -2.21 2.93
N SER A 119 -12.16 -2.55 3.12
CA SER A 119 -12.92 -3.38 2.19
C SER A 119 -13.01 -2.79 0.77
N HIS A 120 -12.88 -1.46 0.65
CA HIS A 120 -12.88 -0.77 -0.65
C HIS A 120 -11.54 -0.86 -1.39
N TYR A 121 -10.46 -1.24 -0.68
CA TYR A 121 -9.09 -1.22 -1.20
C TYR A 121 -8.48 -2.61 -1.32
N VAL A 122 -8.99 -3.60 -0.59
CA VAL A 122 -8.42 -4.95 -0.57
C VAL A 122 -9.35 -5.92 -1.28
N ASN A 123 -8.82 -6.57 -2.31
CA ASN A 123 -9.50 -7.64 -3.04
C ASN A 123 -8.55 -8.84 -3.14
N LEU A 124 -8.91 -9.95 -2.52
CA LEU A 124 -8.13 -11.19 -2.54
C LEU A 124 -8.57 -12.17 -3.63
N GLY A 125 -9.38 -11.72 -4.59
CA GLY A 125 -9.87 -12.55 -5.68
C GLY A 125 -10.99 -13.50 -5.26
N ASP A 126 -11.46 -14.30 -6.22
CA ASP A 126 -12.55 -15.25 -6.01
C ASP A 126 -12.06 -16.42 -5.14
N HIS A 127 -12.73 -16.63 -4.01
CA HIS A 127 -12.37 -17.64 -2.99
C HIS A 127 -12.51 -19.08 -3.53
N ARG A 128 -13.09 -19.24 -4.73
CA ARG A 128 -13.29 -20.51 -5.43
C ARG A 128 -12.01 -21.14 -6.00
N TYR A 129 -10.88 -20.44 -6.00
CA TYR A 129 -9.59 -21.01 -6.44
C TYR A 129 -8.74 -21.59 -5.31
N VAL A 130 -9.12 -21.38 -4.04
CA VAL A 130 -8.40 -21.93 -2.87
C VAL A 130 -8.95 -23.32 -2.46
N VAL A 131 -10.15 -23.68 -2.94
CA VAL A 131 -10.76 -25.01 -2.74
C VAL A 131 -10.83 -25.76 -4.07
N ASN A 132 -9.68 -26.13 -4.62
CA ASN A 132 -9.58 -27.21 -5.61
C ASN A 132 -8.17 -27.81 -5.60
N ILE A 133 -7.74 -28.24 -4.42
CA ILE A 133 -6.88 -29.41 -4.33
C ILE A 133 -7.80 -30.59 -4.04
N ASP A 134 -8.69 -30.89 -4.99
CA ASP A 134 -9.31 -32.21 -5.04
C ASP A 134 -8.21 -33.17 -5.49
N THR A 135 -7.90 -34.14 -4.64
CA THR A 135 -6.88 -35.19 -4.77
C THR A 135 -7.19 -36.18 -5.90
N THR A 136 -7.92 -35.77 -6.93
CA THR A 136 -8.47 -36.65 -7.94
C THR A 136 -8.32 -36.03 -9.32
N THR A 137 -7.12 -36.07 -9.91
CA THR A 137 -6.87 -36.40 -11.33
C THR A 137 -5.37 -36.26 -11.62
N ILE A 138 -4.63 -37.31 -11.28
CA ILE A 138 -3.45 -37.69 -12.08
C ILE A 138 -4.01 -38.22 -13.40
N ARG A 139 -3.96 -37.45 -14.48
CA ARG A 139 -4.04 -37.99 -15.84
C ARG A 139 -2.91 -37.45 -16.71
N ARG A 140 -1.88 -38.31 -16.82
CA ARG A 140 -0.89 -38.41 -17.90
C ARG A 140 -1.41 -37.82 -19.22
N VAL A 141 -0.74 -36.78 -19.71
CA VAL A 141 -0.80 -36.43 -21.14
C VAL A 141 0.25 -37.29 -21.86
N LYS A 142 -0.23 -38.27 -22.64
CA LYS A 142 0.57 -38.97 -23.65
C LYS A 142 1.06 -37.94 -24.68
N ARG A 143 2.38 -37.87 -24.90
CA ARG A 143 2.96 -37.25 -26.10
C ARG A 143 2.60 -38.14 -27.30
N SER A 144 1.92 -37.60 -28.30
CA SER A 144 1.85 -38.20 -29.63
C SER A 144 2.95 -37.61 -30.50
N THR A 145 3.72 -38.51 -31.09
CA THR A 145 4.67 -38.28 -32.19
C THR A 145 3.93 -37.95 -33.47
#